data_AF-A0A1E4FUK5-F1
#
_entry.id   AF-A0A1E4FUK5-F1
#
_cell.length_a   1.000
_cell.length_b   1.000
_cell.length_c   1.000
_cell.angle_alpha   90.00
_cell.angle_beta   90.00
_cell.angle_gamma   90.00
#
_symmetry.space_group_name_H-M   'P 1'
#
loop_
_entity.id
_entity.type
_entity.pdbx_description
1 polymer ?
#
loop_
_entity_poly.entity_id
_entity_poly.type
_entity_poly.pdbx_seq_one_letter_code
_entity_poly.pdbx_strand_id
1 'polypeptide(L)'
;MDLDEEMKLPAIREAGALAEYVETPGSELRGFLVFLRSELLKAIEIYREETTEALEDGDPFERIQVVNRLRLRKNKLEAHLVKECREVKELTRAMVGSADKSVIDALQNETRSVYNEISAGLKELIQEFGVE
;
A
#
# COMPACT_ATOMS: atom_id res chain seq x y z
N MET A 1 -11.91 2.08 25.91
CA MET A 1 -11.74 0.68 25.48
C MET A 1 -11.84 0.73 23.98
N ASP A 2 -10.68 0.64 23.34
CA ASP A 2 -10.48 0.89 21.92
C ASP A 2 -11.08 -0.24 21.09
N LEU A 3 -11.83 0.12 20.04
CA LEU A 3 -12.48 -0.77 19.08
C LEU A 3 -11.63 -0.97 17.81
N ASP A 4 -10.39 -0.50 17.78
CA ASP A 4 -9.60 -0.34 16.54
C ASP A 4 -8.58 -1.46 16.25
N GLU A 5 -8.50 -2.51 17.07
CA GLU A 5 -7.51 -3.59 16.88
C GLU A 5 -8.02 -4.84 16.17
N GLU A 6 -9.33 -4.99 15.91
CA GLU A 6 -9.88 -6.25 15.35
C GLU A 6 -10.09 -6.28 13.82
N MET A 7 -9.91 -5.18 13.10
CA MET A 7 -10.17 -5.14 11.64
C MET A 7 -8.98 -5.55 10.74
N LYS A 8 -7.90 -6.13 11.27
CA LYS A 8 -6.64 -6.29 10.49
C LYS A 8 -6.49 -7.55 9.62
N LEU A 9 -7.35 -8.56 9.70
CA LEU A 9 -7.17 -9.82 8.93
C LEU A 9 -8.46 -10.53 8.42
N PRO A 10 -9.69 -10.29 8.95
CA PRO A 10 -10.86 -11.04 8.48
C PRO A 10 -11.29 -10.71 7.04
N ALA A 11 -11.12 -9.47 6.58
CA ALA A 11 -11.56 -9.06 5.24
C ALA A 11 -10.78 -9.77 4.11
N ILE A 12 -9.53 -10.19 4.38
CA ILE A 12 -8.72 -10.97 3.44
C ILE A 12 -9.26 -12.41 3.32
N ARG A 13 -9.87 -12.95 4.39
CA ARG A 13 -10.50 -14.27 4.37
C ARG A 13 -11.81 -14.29 3.56
N GLU A 14 -12.57 -13.20 3.53
CA GLU A 14 -13.84 -13.17 2.78
C GLU A 14 -13.65 -12.87 1.29
N ALA A 15 -12.62 -12.12 0.89
CA ALA A 15 -12.34 -11.88 -0.53
C ALA A 15 -11.71 -13.09 -1.25
N GLY A 16 -11.08 -14.01 -0.52
CA GLY A 16 -10.51 -15.26 -1.05
C GLY A 16 -11.53 -16.37 -1.32
N ALA A 17 -12.77 -16.25 -0.84
CA ALA A 17 -13.77 -17.32 -0.81
C ALA A 17 -14.43 -17.66 -2.18
N LEU A 18 -13.92 -17.14 -3.30
CA LEU A 18 -14.51 -17.36 -4.64
C LEU A 18 -13.62 -18.13 -5.63
N ALA A 19 -12.51 -18.73 -5.19
CA ALA A 19 -11.79 -19.70 -6.00
C ALA A 19 -11.36 -20.87 -5.13
N GLU A 20 -11.86 -22.07 -5.44
CA GLU A 20 -11.31 -23.34 -4.94
C GLU A 20 -9.83 -23.44 -5.36
N TYR A 21 -8.95 -22.88 -4.56
CA TYR A 21 -7.52 -23.09 -4.62
C TYR A 21 -7.11 -23.66 -3.28
N VAL A 22 -6.31 -24.72 -3.31
CA VAL A 22 -5.62 -25.23 -2.12
C VAL A 22 -4.81 -24.07 -1.56
N GLU A 23 -5.30 -23.44 -0.49
CA GLU A 23 -4.68 -22.26 0.12
C GLU A 23 -3.31 -22.66 0.66
N THR A 24 -2.26 -22.21 -0.02
CA THR A 24 -0.90 -22.29 0.49
C THR A 24 -0.52 -20.94 1.07
N PRO A 25 0.34 -20.87 2.09
CA PRO A 25 0.80 -19.58 2.63
C PRO A 25 1.37 -18.64 1.56
N GLY A 26 1.91 -19.19 0.47
CA GLY A 26 2.39 -18.41 -0.67
C GLY A 26 1.28 -17.77 -1.52
N SER A 27 0.15 -18.43 -1.72
CA SER A 27 -0.99 -17.84 -2.44
C SER A 27 -1.67 -16.73 -1.64
N GLU A 28 -1.76 -16.87 -0.32
CA GLU A 28 -2.30 -15.85 0.58
C GLU A 28 -1.47 -14.56 0.54
N LEU A 29 -0.14 -14.68 0.66
CA LEU A 29 0.76 -13.53 0.62
C LEU A 29 0.73 -12.79 -0.73
N ARG A 30 0.59 -13.53 -1.85
CA ARG A 30 0.39 -12.91 -3.17
C ARG A 30 -0.95 -12.18 -3.25
N GLY A 31 -2.03 -12.81 -2.82
CA GLY A 31 -3.35 -12.18 -2.77
C GLY A 31 -3.33 -10.89 -1.97
N PHE A 32 -2.66 -10.90 -0.82
CA PHE A 32 -2.44 -9.72 -0.01
C PHE A 32 -1.64 -8.63 -0.73
N LEU A 33 -0.54 -8.97 -1.42
CA LEU A 33 0.25 -7.98 -2.18
C LEU A 33 -0.56 -7.34 -3.31
N VAL A 34 -1.41 -8.12 -4.00
CA VAL A 34 -2.33 -7.60 -5.04
C VAL A 34 -3.34 -6.63 -4.43
N PHE A 35 -3.95 -7.01 -3.30
CA PHE A 35 -4.87 -6.15 -2.56
C PHE A 35 -4.20 -4.85 -2.10
N LEU A 36 -3.05 -4.96 -1.43
CA LEU A 36 -2.27 -3.83 -0.93
C LEU A 36 -1.92 -2.87 -2.07
N ARG A 37 -1.46 -3.39 -3.21
CA ARG A 37 -1.15 -2.58 -4.39
C ARG A 37 -2.38 -1.80 -4.86
N SER A 38 -3.52 -2.46 -5.01
CA SER A 38 -4.77 -1.84 -5.46
C SER A 38 -5.22 -0.72 -4.53
N GLU A 39 -5.26 -0.97 -3.22
CA GLU A 39 -5.70 0.02 -2.24
C GLU A 39 -4.78 1.25 -2.18
N LEU A 40 -3.47 1.03 -2.24
CA LEU A 40 -2.50 2.13 -2.18
C LEU A 40 -2.50 2.97 -3.46
N LEU A 41 -2.67 2.36 -4.64
CA LEU A 41 -2.85 3.10 -5.89
C LEU A 41 -4.12 3.95 -5.87
N LYS A 42 -5.24 3.38 -5.43
CA LYS A 42 -6.50 4.11 -5.27
C LYS A 42 -6.37 5.28 -4.28
N ALA A 43 -5.66 5.08 -3.17
CA ALA A 43 -5.40 6.16 -2.22
C ALA A 43 -4.57 7.30 -2.82
N ILE A 44 -3.57 6.99 -3.67
CA ILE A 44 -2.81 7.99 -4.42
C ILE A 44 -3.72 8.79 -5.36
N GLU A 45 -4.61 8.11 -6.09
CA GLU A 45 -5.57 8.77 -7.00
C GLU A 45 -6.51 9.71 -6.24
N ILE A 46 -7.11 9.23 -5.13
CA ILE A 46 -7.97 10.05 -4.28
C ILE A 46 -7.21 11.27 -3.75
N TYR A 47 -5.96 11.10 -3.30
CA TYR A 47 -5.16 12.21 -2.83
C TYR A 47 -4.85 13.22 -3.93
N ARG A 48 -4.66 12.76 -5.18
CA ARG A 48 -4.48 13.64 -6.33
C ARG A 48 -5.75 14.45 -6.59
N GLU A 49 -6.90 13.79 -6.70
CA GLU A 49 -8.19 14.43 -6.95
C GLU A 49 -8.54 15.47 -5.87
N GLU A 50 -8.50 15.07 -4.59
CA GLU A 50 -8.79 15.98 -3.47
C GLU A 50 -7.82 17.17 -3.41
N THR A 51 -6.55 16.97 -3.81
CA THR A 51 -5.57 18.06 -3.84
C THR A 51 -5.83 19.00 -5.00
N THR A 52 -6.11 18.48 -6.19
CA THR A 52 -6.48 19.28 -7.36
C THR A 52 -7.68 20.16 -7.07
N GLU A 53 -8.78 19.57 -6.58
CA GLU A 53 -10.01 20.31 -6.21
C GLU A 53 -9.72 21.40 -5.18
N ALA A 54 -8.93 21.10 -4.14
CA ALA A 54 -8.58 22.08 -3.12
C ALA A 54 -7.68 23.22 -3.61
N LEU A 55 -6.99 23.06 -4.74
CA LEU A 55 -6.11 24.08 -5.32
C LEU A 55 -6.81 24.94 -6.39
N GLU A 56 -7.91 24.47 -6.99
CA GLU A 56 -8.69 25.21 -8.00
C GLU A 56 -9.34 26.47 -7.40
N ASP A 57 -9.79 26.41 -6.14
CA ASP A 57 -10.52 27.50 -5.47
C ASP A 57 -9.69 28.32 -4.46
N GLY A 58 -8.42 27.95 -4.23
CA GLY A 58 -7.64 28.42 -3.08
C GLY A 58 -6.72 29.63 -3.31
N ASP A 59 -6.63 30.52 -2.32
CA ASP A 59 -5.61 31.58 -2.26
C ASP A 59 -4.18 31.01 -2.04
N PRO A 60 -3.10 31.78 -2.31
CA PRO A 60 -1.73 31.28 -2.17
C PRO A 60 -1.34 30.70 -0.80
N PHE A 61 -1.93 31.19 0.30
CA PHE A 61 -1.70 30.67 1.65
C PHE A 61 -2.44 29.34 1.87
N GLU A 62 -3.65 29.20 1.34
CA GLU A 62 -4.40 27.94 1.35
C GLU A 62 -3.66 26.84 0.57
N ARG A 63 -2.99 27.19 -0.53
CA ARG A 63 -2.15 26.26 -1.31
C ARG A 63 -1.04 25.62 -0.45
N ILE A 64 -0.36 26.39 0.39
CA ILE A 64 0.70 25.88 1.28
C ILE A 64 0.12 24.87 2.28
N GLN A 65 -1.06 25.15 2.84
CA GLN A 65 -1.72 24.26 3.78
C GLN A 65 -2.18 22.96 3.12
N VAL A 66 -2.74 23.05 1.91
CA VAL A 66 -3.15 21.90 1.10
C VAL A 66 -1.95 21.00 0.78
N VAL A 67 -0.84 21.57 0.30
CA VAL A 67 0.39 20.80 0.00
C VAL A 67 0.99 20.18 1.26
N ASN A 68 0.97 20.88 2.40
CA ASN A 68 1.45 20.30 3.66
C ASN A 68 0.56 19.16 4.15
N ARG A 69 -0.76 19.25 3.96
CA ARG A 69 -1.70 18.15 4.25
C ARG A 69 -1.42 16.94 3.36
N LEU A 70 -1.18 17.17 2.07
CA LEU A 70 -0.79 16.12 1.12
C LEU A 70 0.51 15.43 1.57
N ARG A 71 1.55 16.19 1.92
CA ARG A 71 2.82 15.64 2.45
C ARG A 71 2.61 14.75 3.68
N LEU A 72 1.76 15.19 4.62
CA LEU A 72 1.45 14.40 5.81
C LEU A 72 0.74 13.09 5.45
N ARG A 73 -0.25 13.14 4.58
CA ARG A 73 -0.98 11.96 4.10
C ARG A 73 -0.07 10.99 3.34
N LYS A 74 0.78 11.51 2.45
CA LYS A 74 1.82 10.75 1.75
C LYS A 74 2.74 10.01 2.72
N ASN A 75 3.23 10.69 3.76
CA ASN A 75 4.13 10.09 4.74
C ASN A 75 3.45 8.97 5.55
N LYS A 76 2.16 9.12 5.88
CA LYS A 76 1.38 8.06 6.53
C LYS A 76 1.23 6.84 5.61
N LEU A 77 0.94 7.07 4.33
CA LEU A 77 0.76 6.01 3.34
C LEU A 77 2.09 5.27 3.05
N GLU A 78 3.20 6.00 3.01
CA GLU A 78 4.55 5.41 2.89
C GLU A 78 4.93 4.59 4.12
N ALA A 79 4.64 5.07 5.32
CA ALA A 79 4.88 4.31 6.55
C ALA A 79 4.04 3.02 6.58
N HIS A 80 2.80 3.07 6.12
CA HIS A 80 1.95 1.88 5.97
C HIS A 80 2.54 0.90 4.97
N LEU A 81 2.91 1.33 3.75
CA LEU A 81 3.58 0.50 2.75
C LEU A 81 4.83 -0.19 3.32
N VAL A 82 5.70 0.56 4.00
CA VAL A 82 6.93 0.02 4.62
C VAL A 82 6.59 -1.07 5.64
N LYS A 83 5.58 -0.85 6.49
CA LYS A 83 5.13 -1.82 7.48
C LYS A 83 4.66 -3.11 6.81
N GLU A 84 3.72 -3.02 5.88
CA GLU A 84 3.11 -4.20 5.24
C GLU A 84 4.14 -4.98 4.40
N CYS A 85 4.96 -4.30 3.61
CA CYS A 85 6.03 -4.97 2.85
C CYS A 85 7.09 -5.62 3.76
N ARG A 86 7.32 -5.10 4.97
CA ARG A 86 8.22 -5.73 5.95
C ARG A 86 7.60 -7.01 6.50
N GLU A 87 6.32 -6.97 6.85
CA GLU A 87 5.58 -8.14 7.35
C GLU A 87 5.58 -9.28 6.33
N VAL A 88 5.28 -8.98 5.06
CA VAL A 88 5.36 -9.98 3.97
C VAL A 88 6.77 -10.57 3.83
N LYS A 89 7.83 -9.74 3.96
CA LYS A 89 9.22 -10.24 3.92
C LYS A 89 9.54 -11.17 5.09
N GLU A 90 9.04 -10.87 6.29
CA GLU A 90 9.24 -11.69 7.48
C GLU A 90 8.53 -13.04 7.35
N LEU A 91 7.26 -13.04 6.89
CA LEU A 91 6.49 -14.25 6.61
C LEU A 91 7.11 -15.08 5.48
N THR A 92 7.55 -14.44 4.39
CA THR A 92 8.26 -15.12 3.29
C THR A 92 9.55 -15.79 3.78
N ARG A 93 10.29 -15.18 4.71
CA ARG A 93 11.48 -15.81 5.32
C ARG A 93 11.13 -16.99 6.21
N ALA A 94 10.04 -16.93 6.96
CA ALA A 94 9.59 -18.04 7.80
C ALA A 94 9.20 -19.29 6.99
N MET A 95 8.85 -19.12 5.72
CA MET A 95 8.54 -20.22 4.79
C MET A 95 9.80 -20.90 4.20
N VAL A 96 11.00 -20.36 4.45
CA VAL A 96 12.24 -20.94 3.94
C VAL A 96 12.48 -22.29 4.63
N GLY A 97 12.25 -23.38 3.87
CA GLY A 97 12.34 -24.76 4.37
C GLY A 97 11.03 -25.54 4.27
N SER A 98 9.89 -24.87 4.10
CA SER A 98 8.57 -25.50 3.90
C SER A 98 7.94 -25.20 2.54
N ALA A 99 8.40 -24.17 1.83
CA ALA A 99 7.94 -23.81 0.50
C ALA A 99 9.05 -23.94 -0.56
N ASP A 100 8.63 -24.12 -1.81
CA ASP A 100 9.54 -24.14 -2.96
C ASP A 100 10.29 -22.83 -3.12
N LYS A 101 11.57 -22.93 -3.48
CA LYS A 101 12.43 -21.75 -3.72
C LYS A 101 11.83 -20.78 -4.74
N SER A 102 11.20 -21.30 -5.80
CA SER A 102 10.54 -20.48 -6.82
C SER A 102 9.39 -19.63 -6.26
N VAL A 103 8.65 -20.14 -5.27
CA VAL A 103 7.59 -19.40 -4.58
C VAL A 103 8.19 -18.29 -3.72
N ILE A 104 9.25 -18.59 -2.97
CA ILE A 104 9.97 -17.62 -2.15
C ILE A 104 10.54 -16.48 -3.02
N ASP A 105 11.24 -16.83 -4.10
CA ASP A 105 11.84 -15.86 -5.01
C ASP A 105 10.78 -14.97 -5.66
N ALA A 106 9.64 -15.54 -6.05
CA ALA A 106 8.55 -14.78 -6.63
C ALA A 106 7.92 -13.81 -5.62
N LEU A 107 7.64 -14.24 -4.39
CA LEU A 107 7.11 -13.37 -3.33
C LEU A 107 8.06 -12.21 -3.00
N GLN A 108 9.36 -12.47 -2.93
CA GLN A 108 10.35 -11.41 -2.69
C GLN A 108 10.39 -10.39 -3.82
N ASN A 109 10.31 -10.86 -5.07
CA ASN A 109 10.29 -9.98 -6.24
C ASN A 109 8.99 -9.18 -6.32
N GLU A 110 7.86 -9.80 -6.05
CA GLU A 110 6.54 -9.14 -6.05
C GLU A 110 6.47 -8.08 -4.94
N THR A 111 6.93 -8.40 -3.73
CA THR A 111 7.02 -7.43 -2.63
C THR A 111 7.90 -6.23 -2.99
N ARG A 112 9.03 -6.46 -3.67
CA ARG A 112 9.92 -5.39 -4.15
C ARG A 112 9.23 -4.55 -5.22
N SER A 113 8.49 -5.18 -6.13
CA SER A 113 7.75 -4.49 -7.20
C SER A 113 6.71 -3.56 -6.62
N VAL A 114 5.85 -4.06 -5.72
CA VAL A 114 4.80 -3.25 -5.05
C VAL A 114 5.42 -2.08 -4.31
N TYR A 115 6.47 -2.33 -3.51
CA TYR A 115 7.16 -1.26 -2.80
C TYR A 115 7.65 -0.16 -3.75
N ASN A 116 8.37 -0.54 -4.81
CA ASN A 116 8.96 0.43 -5.73
C ASN A 116 7.90 1.23 -6.48
N GLU A 117 6.84 0.58 -6.96
CA GLU A 117 5.76 1.21 -7.70
C GLU A 117 5.02 2.24 -6.83
N ILE A 118 4.58 1.85 -5.63
CA ILE A 118 3.85 2.75 -4.75
C ILE A 118 4.76 3.89 -4.27
N SER A 119 6.02 3.61 -3.90
CA SER A 119 6.97 4.67 -3.55
C SER A 119 7.20 5.66 -4.68
N ALA A 120 7.25 5.20 -5.94
CA ALA A 120 7.35 6.07 -7.10
C ALA A 120 6.09 6.94 -7.27
N GLY A 121 4.90 6.33 -7.22
CA GLY A 121 3.64 7.07 -7.32
C GLY A 121 3.46 8.12 -6.22
N LEU A 122 3.87 7.82 -4.99
CA LEU A 122 3.86 8.79 -3.88
C LEU A 122 4.86 9.94 -4.09
N LYS A 123 6.00 9.67 -4.73
CA LYS A 123 6.99 10.71 -5.05
C LYS A 123 6.48 11.61 -6.17
N GLU A 124 5.94 11.02 -7.23
CA GLU A 124 5.32 11.73 -8.35
C GLU A 124 4.18 12.63 -7.86
N LEU A 125 3.32 12.13 -6.97
CA LEU A 125 2.24 12.91 -6.35
C LEU A 125 2.76 14.17 -5.65
N ILE A 126 3.87 14.08 -4.92
CA ILE A 126 4.47 15.27 -4.26
C ILE A 126 5.15 16.19 -5.27
N GLN A 127 5.74 15.67 -6.34
CA GLN A 127 6.35 16.49 -7.39
C GLN A 127 5.31 17.25 -8.20
N GLU A 128 4.12 16.68 -8.39
CA GLU A 128 2.99 17.28 -9.09
C GLU A 128 2.47 18.55 -8.39
N PHE A 129 2.40 18.52 -7.05
CA PHE A 129 1.82 19.62 -6.25
C PHE A 129 2.86 20.40 -5.41
N GLY A 130 4.09 19.93 -5.34
CA GLY A 130 5.16 20.55 -4.57
C GLY A 130 5.72 21.77 -5.30
N VAL A 131 5.44 22.96 -4.77
CA VAL A 131 6.13 24.20 -5.17
C VAL A 131 7.61 24.08 -4.76
N GLU A 132 8.52 24.25 -5.72
CA GLU A 132 9.97 24.42 -5.47
C GLU A 132 10.25 25.66 -4.61
#